data_AF-A0A938PFL4-F1
#
_entry.id   AF-A0A938PFL4-F1
#
_cell.length_a   1.000
_cell.length_b   1.000
_cell.length_c   1.000
_cell.angle_alpha   90.00
_cell.angle_beta   90.00
_cell.angle_gamma   90.00
#
_symmetry.space_group_name_H-M   'P 1'
#
loop_
_entity.id
_entity.type
_entity.pdbx_description
1 polymer ?
#
loop_
_entity_poly.entity_id
_entity_poly.type
_entity_poly.pdbx_seq_one_letter_code
_entity_poly.pdbx_strand_id
1 'polypeptide(L)'
;MVDKEKYKFLFKVDSPEDIRNFSLTELKQLTKEIREFMVDVISEIGGHFGGGLGTVELTVALHKVFNTPEDLLVWDTGHQAYPHKILTGRRDKLSTIRQFKGISGFLKRSESEYDAFGAGHASTSISAALGMAAARDILKEKKRV
;
A
#
# COMPACT_ATOMS: atom_id res chain seq x y z
N MET A 1 -8.24 -9.45 -19.03
CA MET A 1 -8.80 -9.60 -17.67
C MET A 1 -7.85 -10.48 -16.88
N VAL A 2 -7.50 -10.08 -15.66
CA VAL A 2 -6.58 -10.83 -14.80
C VAL A 2 -7.22 -12.18 -14.42
N ASP A 3 -6.49 -13.27 -14.65
CA ASP A 3 -6.90 -14.62 -14.22
C ASP A 3 -6.77 -14.74 -12.69
N LYS A 4 -7.90 -14.78 -11.98
CA LYS A 4 -7.91 -14.83 -10.52
C LYS A 4 -7.35 -16.14 -9.97
N GLU A 5 -7.54 -17.25 -10.70
CA GLU A 5 -7.09 -18.58 -10.27
C GLU A 5 -5.55 -18.67 -10.23
N LYS A 6 -4.85 -17.77 -10.93
CA LYS A 6 -3.39 -17.62 -10.89
C LYS A 6 -2.88 -17.24 -9.49
N TYR A 7 -3.66 -16.51 -8.67
CA TYR A 7 -3.17 -15.95 -7.40
C TYR A 7 -3.92 -16.53 -6.21
N LYS A 8 -3.27 -17.47 -5.53
CA LYS A 8 -3.85 -18.27 -4.45
C LYS A 8 -4.19 -17.47 -3.19
N PHE A 9 -3.43 -16.42 -2.91
CA PHE A 9 -3.55 -15.60 -1.69
C PHE A 9 -3.98 -14.17 -1.99
N LEU A 10 -3.50 -13.54 -3.07
CA LEU A 10 -3.74 -12.13 -3.35
C LEU A 10 -5.24 -11.77 -3.42
N PHE A 11 -6.06 -12.62 -4.04
CA PHE A 11 -7.51 -12.39 -4.15
C PHE A 11 -8.30 -12.71 -2.87
N LYS A 12 -7.61 -13.10 -1.79
CA LYS A 12 -8.17 -13.28 -0.44
C LYS A 12 -7.80 -12.13 0.51
N VAL A 13 -7.06 -11.15 0.02
CA VAL A 13 -6.59 -10.01 0.80
C VAL A 13 -7.29 -8.76 0.31
N ASP A 14 -8.25 -8.28 1.08
CA ASP A 14 -8.97 -7.04 0.80
C ASP A 14 -8.59 -5.94 1.83
N SER A 15 -7.97 -6.32 2.95
CA SER A 15 -7.43 -5.40 3.95
C SER A 15 -6.12 -5.92 4.57
N PRO A 16 -5.35 -5.05 5.27
CA PRO A 16 -4.18 -5.47 6.03
C PRO A 16 -4.47 -6.50 7.13
N GLU A 17 -5.72 -6.61 7.60
CA GLU A 17 -6.10 -7.58 8.63
C GLU A 17 -5.97 -9.02 8.13
N ASP A 18 -6.30 -9.27 6.87
CA ASP A 18 -6.33 -10.61 6.26
C ASP A 18 -4.96 -11.28 6.29
N ILE A 19 -3.88 -10.50 6.24
CA ILE A 19 -2.51 -11.03 6.23
C ILE A 19 -1.91 -11.22 7.63
N ARG A 20 -2.59 -10.78 8.70
CA ARG A 20 -2.06 -10.85 10.08
C ARG A 20 -1.95 -12.26 10.63
N ASN A 21 -2.74 -13.19 10.10
CA ASN A 21 -2.66 -14.60 10.49
C ASN A 21 -1.86 -15.46 9.51
N PHE A 22 -1.39 -14.90 8.39
CA PHE A 22 -0.59 -15.65 7.42
C PHE A 22 0.75 -16.07 8.04
N SER A 23 1.14 -17.32 7.79
CA SER A 23 2.48 -17.83 8.05
C SER A 23 3.52 -17.12 7.18
N LEU A 24 4.80 -17.23 7.55
CA LEU A 24 5.89 -16.66 6.77
C LEU A 24 5.92 -17.19 5.32
N THR A 25 5.58 -18.45 5.12
CA THR A 25 5.50 -19.07 3.78
C THR A 25 4.38 -18.47 2.95
N GLU A 26 3.21 -18.24 3.55
CA GLU A 26 2.07 -17.59 2.88
C GLU A 26 2.39 -16.13 2.55
N LEU A 27 3.08 -15.40 3.43
CA LEU A 27 3.53 -14.03 3.15
C LEU A 27 4.52 -13.99 1.98
N LYS A 28 5.48 -14.92 1.91
CA LYS A 28 6.41 -15.02 0.76
C LYS A 28 5.70 -15.32 -0.55
N GLN A 29 4.66 -16.17 -0.51
CA GLN A 29 3.87 -16.45 -1.69
C GLN A 29 3.02 -15.23 -2.08
N LEU A 30 2.43 -14.52 -1.11
CA LEU A 30 1.70 -13.28 -1.35
C LEU A 30 2.59 -12.20 -1.99
N THR A 31 3.84 -12.02 -1.55
CA THR A 31 4.74 -11.03 -2.19
C THR A 31 5.06 -11.39 -3.64
N LYS A 32 5.22 -12.68 -3.95
CA LYS A 32 5.36 -13.16 -5.32
C LYS A 32 4.11 -12.83 -6.16
N GLU A 33 2.93 -13.11 -5.63
CA GLU A 33 1.66 -12.87 -6.32
C GLU A 33 1.40 -11.38 -6.55
N ILE A 34 1.67 -10.50 -5.57
CA ILE A 34 1.57 -9.04 -5.73
C ILE A 34 2.48 -8.56 -6.86
N ARG A 35 3.72 -9.07 -6.90
CA ARG A 35 4.71 -8.72 -7.93
C ARG A 35 4.21 -9.11 -9.32
N GLU A 36 3.74 -10.34 -9.48
CA GLU A 36 3.19 -10.82 -10.75
C GLU A 36 1.95 -10.03 -11.16
N PHE A 37 1.02 -9.79 -10.23
CA PHE A 37 -0.18 -9.00 -10.49
C PHE A 37 0.15 -7.58 -10.94
N MET A 38 1.12 -6.93 -10.30
CA MET A 38 1.59 -5.62 -10.73
C MET A 38 2.19 -5.65 -12.14
N VAL A 39 2.95 -6.69 -12.50
CA VAL A 39 3.47 -6.87 -13.88
C VAL A 39 2.30 -6.99 -14.86
N ASP A 40 1.34 -7.86 -14.55
CA ASP A 40 0.20 -8.14 -15.43
C ASP A 40 -0.68 -6.89 -15.64
N VAL A 41 -0.90 -6.07 -14.59
CA VAL A 41 -1.76 -4.88 -14.68
C VAL A 41 -1.02 -3.65 -15.20
N ILE A 42 0.15 -3.33 -14.66
CA ILE A 42 0.85 -2.07 -14.95
C ILE A 42 1.51 -2.08 -16.32
N SER A 43 1.87 -3.26 -16.87
CA SER A 43 2.40 -3.36 -18.23
C SER A 43 1.38 -2.95 -19.30
N GLU A 44 0.08 -3.11 -19.04
CA GLU A 44 -0.99 -2.73 -19.98
C GLU A 44 -1.28 -1.22 -19.96
N ILE A 45 -1.20 -0.57 -18.80
CA ILE A 45 -1.68 0.81 -18.60
C ILE A 45 -0.56 1.83 -18.33
N GLY A 46 0.67 1.37 -18.09
CA GLY A 46 1.82 2.20 -17.71
C GLY A 46 1.75 2.74 -16.28
N GLY A 47 2.77 3.49 -15.86
CA GLY A 47 2.85 4.12 -14.54
C GLY A 47 4.14 3.82 -13.78
N HIS A 48 4.15 4.08 -12.47
CA HIS A 48 5.32 3.88 -11.64
C HIS A 48 5.53 2.39 -11.34
N PHE A 49 6.34 1.75 -12.17
CA PHE A 49 6.52 0.30 -12.12
C PHE A 49 7.68 -0.12 -11.20
N GLY A 50 8.88 0.41 -11.43
CA GLY A 50 10.10 -0.04 -10.74
C GLY A 50 10.08 0.18 -9.22
N GLY A 51 9.61 1.34 -8.75
CA GLY A 51 9.55 1.66 -7.32
C GLY A 51 8.64 0.72 -6.52
N GLY A 52 7.48 0.38 -7.09
CA GLY A 52 6.55 -0.53 -6.44
C GLY A 52 7.06 -1.98 -6.38
N LEU A 53 7.74 -2.46 -7.42
CA LEU A 53 8.37 -3.79 -7.40
C LEU A 53 9.42 -3.96 -6.31
N GLY A 54 10.18 -2.89 -6.01
CA GLY A 54 11.22 -2.87 -4.98
C GLY A 54 10.69 -2.80 -3.55
N THR A 55 9.40 -2.54 -3.34
CA THR A 55 8.81 -2.33 -2.01
C THR A 55 7.76 -3.36 -1.63
N VAL A 56 7.55 -4.41 -2.44
CA VAL A 56 6.52 -5.43 -2.19
C VAL A 56 6.71 -6.09 -0.82
N GLU A 57 7.90 -6.63 -0.54
CA GLU A 57 8.20 -7.32 0.72
C GLU A 57 8.12 -6.36 1.91
N LEU A 58 8.66 -5.15 1.77
CA LEU A 58 8.59 -4.12 2.80
C LEU A 58 7.14 -3.78 3.13
N THR A 59 6.31 -3.58 2.12
CA THR A 59 4.90 -3.23 2.30
C THR A 59 4.13 -4.34 3.01
N VAL A 60 4.33 -5.59 2.61
CA VAL A 60 3.70 -6.75 3.27
C VAL A 60 4.15 -6.84 4.72
N ALA A 61 5.45 -6.66 5.00
CA ALA A 61 5.99 -6.69 6.35
C ALA A 61 5.43 -5.56 7.24
N LEU A 62 5.33 -4.34 6.69
CA LEU A 62 4.74 -3.21 7.42
C LEU A 62 3.27 -3.47 7.78
N HIS A 63 2.45 -3.88 6.81
CA HIS A 63 1.04 -4.18 7.08
C HIS A 63 0.81 -5.43 7.94
N LYS A 64 1.77 -6.34 7.98
CA LYS A 64 1.76 -7.50 8.88
C LYS A 64 1.98 -7.08 10.34
N VAL A 65 2.87 -6.12 10.58
CA VAL A 65 3.37 -5.77 11.92
C VAL A 65 2.62 -4.59 12.53
N PHE A 66 2.22 -3.61 11.72
CA PHE A 66 1.55 -2.39 12.18
C PHE A 66 0.03 -2.49 12.05
N ASN A 67 -0.67 -1.91 13.03
CA ASN A 67 -2.13 -1.90 13.08
C ASN A 67 -2.74 -0.81 12.19
N THR A 68 -2.45 -0.81 10.89
CA THR A 68 -3.03 0.20 9.98
C THR A 68 -4.54 -0.02 9.81
N PRO A 69 -5.37 1.04 9.78
CA PRO A 69 -4.99 2.46 9.67
C PRO A 69 -4.83 3.20 11.01
N GLU A 70 -4.97 2.52 12.17
CA GLU A 70 -4.72 3.14 13.47
C GLU A 70 -3.26 3.57 13.59
N ASP A 71 -2.33 2.65 13.29
CA ASP A 71 -0.94 3.00 13.05
C ASP A 71 -0.80 3.70 11.69
N LEU A 72 0.00 4.76 11.65
CA LEU A 72 0.16 5.59 10.48
C LEU A 72 1.41 5.17 9.71
N LEU A 73 1.24 4.77 8.44
CA LEU A 73 2.37 4.54 7.52
C LEU A 73 2.51 5.73 6.58
N VAL A 74 3.64 6.43 6.65
CA VAL A 74 3.93 7.58 5.81
C VAL A 74 4.93 7.19 4.72
N TRP A 75 4.50 7.23 3.46
CA TRP A 75 5.39 7.01 2.31
C TRP A 75 5.85 8.34 1.72
N ASP A 76 7.15 8.50 1.52
CA ASP A 76 7.68 9.67 0.82
C ASP A 76 7.44 9.57 -0.69
N THR A 77 6.99 10.66 -1.32
CA THR A 77 6.57 10.73 -2.73
C THR A 77 5.37 9.83 -3.09
N GLY A 78 5.34 8.55 -2.70
CA GLY A 78 4.21 7.63 -2.85
C GLY A 78 4.15 6.87 -4.17
N HIS A 79 5.11 7.09 -5.08
CA HIS A 79 5.19 6.41 -6.38
C HIS A 79 5.50 4.90 -6.25
N GLN A 80 6.12 4.51 -5.15
CA GLN A 80 6.43 3.14 -4.77
C GLN A 80 5.26 2.43 -4.07
N ALA A 81 4.19 3.14 -3.70
CA ALA A 81 3.15 2.61 -2.82
C ALA A 81 2.03 1.82 -3.54
N TYR A 82 2.30 1.25 -4.72
CA TYR A 82 1.33 0.42 -5.43
C TYR A 82 0.99 -0.87 -4.66
N PRO A 83 1.97 -1.61 -4.08
CA PRO A 83 1.68 -2.73 -3.18
C PRO A 83 0.81 -2.31 -1.99
N HIS A 84 1.00 -1.08 -1.48
CA HIS A 84 0.22 -0.57 -0.37
C HIS A 84 -1.24 -0.39 -0.77
N LYS A 85 -1.50 0.22 -1.94
CA LYS A 85 -2.87 0.32 -2.49
C LYS A 85 -3.51 -1.05 -2.68
N ILE A 86 -2.75 -2.03 -3.19
CA ILE A 86 -3.22 -3.41 -3.38
C ILE A 86 -3.70 -4.02 -2.06
N LEU A 87 -2.89 -3.94 -1.00
CA LEU A 87 -3.21 -4.53 0.31
C LEU A 87 -4.26 -3.76 1.13
N THR A 88 -4.68 -2.59 0.66
CA THR A 88 -5.60 -1.69 1.38
C THR A 88 -6.86 -1.44 0.57
N GLY A 89 -7.44 -2.54 0.04
CA GLY A 89 -8.74 -2.56 -0.59
C GLY A 89 -8.81 -1.98 -2.01
N ARG A 90 -7.67 -1.69 -2.65
CA ARG A 90 -7.64 -1.07 -4.00
C ARG A 90 -7.02 -1.96 -5.07
N ARG A 91 -6.78 -3.25 -4.81
CA ARG A 91 -6.33 -4.24 -5.79
C ARG A 91 -7.13 -4.16 -7.09
N ASP A 92 -8.45 -4.25 -7.03
CA ASP A 92 -9.32 -4.33 -8.20
C ASP A 92 -9.45 -2.98 -8.95
N LYS A 93 -9.05 -1.87 -8.31
CA LYS A 93 -9.02 -0.53 -8.92
C LYS A 93 -7.66 -0.19 -9.53
N LEU A 94 -6.64 -1.04 -9.35
CA LEU A 94 -5.27 -0.75 -9.81
C LEU A 94 -5.20 -0.55 -11.32
N SER A 95 -6.05 -1.22 -12.10
CA SER A 95 -6.15 -1.05 -13.56
C SER A 95 -6.56 0.37 -13.99
N THR A 96 -7.08 1.18 -13.08
CA THR A 96 -7.49 2.57 -13.33
C THR A 96 -6.45 3.60 -12.87
N ILE A 97 -5.31 3.16 -12.33
CA ILE A 97 -4.33 4.06 -11.73
C ILE A 97 -3.82 5.09 -12.74
N ARG A 98 -3.75 6.36 -12.32
CA ARG A 98 -3.38 7.53 -13.16
C ARG A 98 -4.30 7.83 -14.34
N GLN A 99 -5.43 7.13 -14.46
CA GLN A 99 -6.41 7.42 -15.49
C GLN A 99 -7.43 8.45 -14.99
N PHE A 100 -8.06 9.15 -15.92
CA PHE A 100 -9.14 10.07 -15.58
C PHE A 100 -10.27 9.32 -14.86
N LYS A 101 -10.72 9.86 -13.71
CA LYS A 101 -11.70 9.23 -12.80
C LYS A 101 -11.24 7.91 -12.15
N GLY A 102 -9.99 7.50 -12.35
CA GLY A 102 -9.38 6.38 -11.65
C GLY A 102 -8.67 6.78 -10.36
N ILE A 103 -7.94 5.83 -9.77
CA ILE A 103 -7.17 6.07 -8.54
C ILE A 103 -5.86 6.84 -8.84
N SER A 104 -5.40 7.60 -7.86
CA SER A 104 -4.17 8.38 -7.95
C SER A 104 -2.94 7.50 -8.12
N GLY A 105 -1.96 7.96 -8.92
CA GLY A 105 -0.64 7.33 -9.03
C GLY A 105 0.27 7.53 -7.81
N PHE A 106 -0.23 8.25 -6.79
CA PHE A 106 0.41 8.46 -5.51
C PHE A 106 -0.61 8.31 -4.37
N LEU A 107 -0.18 8.48 -3.11
CA LEU A 107 -1.08 8.43 -1.97
C LEU A 107 -1.93 9.70 -1.87
N LYS A 108 -3.21 9.53 -1.57
CA LYS A 108 -4.20 10.61 -1.47
C LYS A 108 -5.14 10.34 -0.30
N ARG A 109 -5.09 11.18 0.73
CA ARG A 109 -5.90 11.05 1.96
C ARG A 109 -7.41 10.89 1.70
N SER A 110 -7.94 11.55 0.67
CA SER A 110 -9.37 11.46 0.34
C SER A 110 -9.73 10.19 -0.45
N GLU A 111 -8.75 9.38 -0.84
CA GLU A 111 -8.94 8.13 -1.60
C GLU A 111 -9.00 6.91 -0.67
N SER A 112 -8.30 6.94 0.47
CA SER A 112 -8.24 5.84 1.42
C SER A 112 -7.81 6.32 2.80
N GLU A 113 -8.36 5.71 3.85
CA GLU A 113 -7.94 5.91 5.24
C GLU A 113 -6.51 5.44 5.51
N TYR A 114 -5.98 4.53 4.69
CA TYR A 114 -4.62 4.02 4.79
C TYR A 114 -3.56 4.98 4.22
N ASP A 115 -3.98 5.96 3.42
CA ASP A 115 -3.09 6.97 2.84
C ASP A 115 -2.89 8.11 3.87
N ALA A 116 -2.14 7.85 4.95
CA ALA A 116 -2.01 8.77 6.09
C ALA A 116 -1.55 10.20 5.70
N PHE A 117 -0.71 10.32 4.67
CA PHE A 117 -0.24 11.58 4.11
C PHE A 117 -0.38 11.61 2.59
N GLY A 118 -0.69 12.79 2.04
CA GLY A 118 -0.67 13.00 0.60
C GLY A 118 0.76 13.11 0.11
N ALA A 119 1.21 12.16 -0.70
CA ALA A 119 2.59 12.10 -1.15
C ALA A 119 2.65 12.41 -2.65
N GLY A 120 3.52 13.34 -3.06
CA GLY A 120 3.69 13.70 -4.47
C GLY A 120 5.02 14.41 -4.70
N HIS A 121 5.26 15.50 -3.98
CA HIS A 121 6.62 16.04 -3.83
C HIS A 121 7.42 15.19 -2.83
N ALA A 122 8.70 15.03 -3.14
CA ALA A 122 9.64 14.29 -2.31
C ALA A 122 10.04 15.06 -1.05
N SER A 123 10.61 14.34 -0.09
CA SER A 123 11.22 14.87 1.15
C SER A 123 10.22 15.51 2.11
N THR A 124 8.96 15.10 2.04
CA THR A 124 7.86 15.64 2.87
C THR A 124 7.45 14.69 4.00
N SER A 125 7.80 13.41 3.90
CA SER A 125 7.35 12.35 4.82
C SER A 125 7.81 12.55 6.26
N ILE A 126 9.08 12.88 6.50
CA ILE A 126 9.64 12.99 7.85
C ILE A 126 9.00 14.16 8.60
N SER A 127 8.87 15.32 7.97
CA SER A 127 8.20 16.49 8.56
C SER A 127 6.74 16.19 8.88
N ALA A 128 6.03 15.49 7.99
CA ALA A 128 4.64 15.08 8.22
C ALA A 128 4.54 14.08 9.38
N ALA A 129 5.38 13.04 9.39
CA ALA A 129 5.45 12.03 10.44
C ALA A 129 5.76 12.66 11.81
N LEU A 130 6.68 13.63 11.87
CA LEU A 130 6.99 14.37 13.09
C LEU A 130 5.75 15.09 13.63
N GLY A 131 5.00 15.79 12.78
CA GLY A 131 3.75 16.45 13.18
C GLY A 131 2.69 15.47 13.68
N MET A 132 2.54 14.33 13.00
CA MET A 132 1.63 13.26 13.42
C MET A 132 2.02 12.64 14.77
N ALA A 133 3.31 12.41 14.98
CA ALA A 133 3.86 11.90 16.24
C ALA A 133 3.66 12.89 17.39
N ALA A 134 3.94 14.19 17.16
CA ALA A 134 3.72 15.23 18.16
C ALA A 134 2.23 15.35 18.55
N ALA A 135 1.32 15.28 17.57
CA ALA A 135 -0.12 15.28 17.81
C ALA A 135 -0.57 14.08 18.66
N ARG A 136 -0.09 12.87 18.33
CA ARG A 136 -0.33 11.66 19.13
C ARG A 136 0.09 11.86 20.58
N ASP A 137 1.28 12.40 20.82
CA ASP A 137 1.83 12.56 22.17
C ASP A 137 1.00 13.57 23.00
N ILE A 138 0.56 14.67 22.38
CA ILE A 138 -0.33 15.67 22.99
C ILE A 138 -1.69 15.05 23.35
N LEU A 139 -2.25 14.25 22.44
CA LEU A 139 -3.54 13.58 22.61
C LEU A 139 -3.45 12.31 23.50
N LYS A 140 -2.24 11.92 23.92
CA LYS A 140 -1.95 10.72 24.71
C LYS A 140 -2.45 9.43 24.04
N GLU A 141 -2.40 9.40 22.72
CA GLU A 141 -2.74 8.23 21.92
C GLU A 141 -1.57 7.23 21.88
N LYS A 142 -1.85 5.95 21.60
CA LYS A 142 -0.83 4.88 21.57
C LYS A 142 -0.43 4.43 20.17
N LYS A 143 -1.02 5.01 19.13
CA LYS A 143 -0.74 4.66 17.73
C LYS A 143 0.72 4.88 17.35
N ARG A 144 1.25 4.08 16.45
CA ARG A 144 2.59 4.26 15.89
C ARG A 144 2.53 5.15 14.65
N VAL A 145 3.64 5.82 14.36
CA VAL A 145 3.86 6.65 13.17
C VAL A 145 5.22 6.27 12.59
#